data_AF-A0A1M6CHB3-F1
#
_entry.id   AF-A0A1M6CHB3-F1
#
_cell.length_a   1.000
_cell.length_b   1.000
_cell.length_c   1.000
_cell.angle_alpha   90.00
_cell.angle_beta   90.00
_cell.angle_gamma   90.00
#
_symmetry.space_group_name_H-M   'P 1'
#
loop_
_entity.id
_entity.type
_entity.pdbx_description
1 polymer ?
#
loop_
_entity_poly.entity_id
_entity_poly.type
_entity_poly.pdbx_seq_one_letter_code
_entity_poly.pdbx_strand_id
1 'polypeptide(L)'
;MSKEIKKLELQSAVQIQKITQRYELCRDVLTQIFAERSTALMAHYKTLDQALGSDDRELIIASLKGISSIVSQNPLESFAEFTKALDNDDEVLNLDF
;
A
#
# COMPACT_ATOMS: atom_id res chain seq x y z
N MET A 1 -12.39 41.90 -15.21
CA MET A 1 -11.54 40.83 -14.63
C MET A 1 -10.41 40.55 -15.62
N SER A 2 -9.15 40.75 -15.23
CA SER A 2 -7.98 40.66 -16.12
C SER A 2 -7.80 39.23 -16.67
N LYS A 3 -7.40 39.09 -17.95
CA LYS A 3 -7.07 37.78 -18.56
C LYS A 3 -6.00 37.03 -17.78
N GLU A 4 -5.08 37.74 -17.13
CA GLU A 4 -4.03 37.14 -16.29
C GLU A 4 -4.59 36.49 -15.02
N ILE A 5 -5.60 37.12 -14.39
CA ILE A 5 -6.27 36.57 -13.19
C ILE A 5 -6.93 35.23 -13.56
N LYS A 6 -7.66 35.19 -14.68
CA LYS A 6 -8.28 33.95 -15.17
C LYS A 6 -7.25 32.84 -15.48
N LYS A 7 -6.09 33.20 -16.02
CA LYS A 7 -5.01 32.25 -16.30
C LYS A 7 -4.44 31.68 -14.99
N LEU A 8 -4.21 32.53 -13.99
CA LEU A 8 -3.71 32.11 -12.68
C LEU A 8 -4.72 31.22 -11.94
N GLU A 9 -6.01 31.54 -12.00
CA GLU A 9 -7.07 30.70 -11.43
C GLU A 9 -7.10 29.30 -12.06
N LEU A 10 -6.98 29.22 -13.38
CA LEU A 10 -6.98 27.95 -14.10
C LEU A 10 -5.74 27.11 -13.79
N GLN A 11 -4.56 27.75 -13.70
CA GLN A 11 -3.33 27.10 -13.28
C GLN A 11 -3.42 26.60 -11.84
N SER A 12 -3.98 27.39 -10.93
CA SER A 12 -4.20 27.00 -9.53
C SER A 12 -5.11 25.77 -9.44
N ALA A 13 -6.22 25.77 -10.18
CA ALA A 13 -7.15 24.64 -10.21
C ALA A 13 -6.48 23.34 -10.69
N VAL A 14 -5.66 23.42 -11.75
CA VAL A 14 -4.89 22.26 -12.25
C VAL A 14 -3.90 21.75 -11.21
N GLN A 15 -3.19 22.65 -10.52
CA GLN A 15 -2.22 22.25 -9.49
C GLN A 15 -2.91 21.59 -8.28
N ILE A 16 -4.03 22.15 -7.83
CA ILE A 16 -4.84 21.56 -6.76
C ILE A 16 -5.29 20.16 -7.18
N GLN A 17 -5.81 20.00 -8.40
CA GLN A 17 -6.25 18.70 -8.90
C GLN A 17 -5.11 17.67 -8.90
N LYS A 18 -3.92 18.05 -9.37
CA LYS A 18 -2.73 17.16 -9.34
C LYS A 18 -2.38 16.72 -7.92
N ILE A 19 -2.37 17.65 -6.96
CA ILE A 19 -2.08 17.35 -5.55
C ILE A 19 -3.13 16.41 -4.97
N THR A 20 -4.42 16.67 -5.23
CA THR A 20 -5.52 15.83 -4.76
C THR A 20 -5.40 14.41 -5.30
N GLN A 21 -5.19 14.24 -6.61
CA GLN A 21 -5.06 12.91 -7.23
C GLN A 21 -3.87 12.14 -6.67
N ARG A 22 -2.74 12.80 -6.46
CA ARG A 22 -1.56 12.17 -5.84
C ARG A 22 -1.83 11.72 -4.42
N TYR A 23 -2.50 12.55 -3.62
CA TYR A 23 -2.87 12.19 -2.26
C TYR A 23 -3.82 10.98 -2.23
N GLU A 24 -4.86 11.00 -3.07
CA GLU A 24 -5.83 9.90 -3.17
C GLU A 24 -5.14 8.60 -3.56
N LEU A 25 -4.27 8.64 -4.58
CA LEU A 25 -3.54 7.47 -5.03
C LEU A 25 -2.61 6.91 -3.94
N CYS A 26 -1.84 7.76 -3.26
CA CYS A 26 -1.00 7.33 -2.14
C CYS A 26 -1.82 6.71 -1.01
N ARG A 27 -2.95 7.33 -0.65
CA ARG A 27 -3.87 6.82 0.37
C ARG A 27 -4.40 5.44 -0.04
N ASP A 28 -4.81 5.27 -1.28
CA ASP A 28 -5.42 4.04 -1.76
C ASP A 28 -4.38 2.91 -1.79
N VAL A 29 -3.16 3.17 -2.26
CA VAL A 29 -2.06 2.19 -2.23
C VAL A 29 -1.72 1.78 -0.80
N LEU A 30 -1.57 2.75 0.11
CA LEU A 30 -1.34 2.44 1.53
C LEU A 30 -2.47 1.58 2.10
N THR A 31 -3.72 1.95 1.82
CA THR A 31 -4.90 1.22 2.30
C THR A 31 -4.90 -0.22 1.80
N GLN A 32 -4.58 -0.45 0.52
CA GLN A 32 -4.53 -1.78 -0.08
C GLN A 32 -3.42 -2.65 0.53
N ILE A 33 -2.20 -2.11 0.64
CA ILE A 33 -1.06 -2.82 1.25
C ILE A 33 -1.42 -3.34 2.65
N PHE A 34 -2.01 -2.49 3.50
CA PHE A 34 -2.37 -2.90 4.86
C PHE A 34 -3.61 -3.82 4.90
N ALA A 35 -4.56 -3.65 3.98
CA ALA A 35 -5.72 -4.54 3.87
C ALA A 35 -5.32 -5.97 3.47
N GLU A 36 -4.41 -6.13 2.51
CA GLU A 36 -3.89 -7.44 2.09
C GLU A 36 -3.16 -8.13 3.23
N ARG A 37 -2.28 -7.40 3.94
CA ARG A 37 -1.58 -7.93 5.11
C ARG A 37 -2.53 -8.36 6.22
N SER A 38 -3.55 -7.55 6.49
CA SER A 38 -4.59 -7.91 7.47
C SER A 38 -5.32 -9.19 7.08
N THR A 39 -5.68 -9.32 5.79
CA THR A 39 -6.35 -10.50 5.24
C THR A 39 -5.48 -11.75 5.36
N ALA A 40 -4.20 -11.66 4.98
CA ALA A 40 -3.26 -12.77 5.05
C ALA A 40 -2.98 -13.20 6.51
N LEU A 41 -2.81 -12.24 7.42
CA LEU A 41 -2.67 -12.51 8.85
C LEU A 41 -3.92 -13.20 9.42
N MET A 42 -5.11 -12.70 9.09
CA MET A 42 -6.37 -13.32 9.52
C MET A 42 -6.48 -14.78 9.05
N ALA A 43 -6.05 -15.07 7.82
CA ALA A 43 -6.03 -16.43 7.31
C ALA A 43 -5.10 -17.33 8.15
N HIS A 44 -3.88 -16.87 8.44
CA HIS A 44 -2.95 -17.64 9.29
C HIS A 44 -3.44 -17.79 10.74
N TYR A 45 -4.03 -16.76 11.34
CA TYR A 45 -4.60 -16.86 12.69
C TYR A 45 -5.77 -17.84 12.74
N LYS A 46 -6.63 -17.85 11.72
CA LYS A 46 -7.71 -18.83 11.61
C LYS A 46 -7.16 -20.27 11.52
N THR A 47 -6.13 -20.49 10.71
CA THR A 47 -5.47 -21.79 10.60
C THR A 47 -4.82 -22.18 11.92
N LEU A 48 -4.18 -21.25 12.62
CA LEU A 48 -3.57 -21.49 13.93
C LEU A 48 -4.62 -21.91 14.98
N ASP A 49 -5.76 -21.21 15.04
CA ASP A 49 -6.85 -21.53 15.97
C ASP A 49 -7.38 -22.95 15.74
N GLN A 50 -7.58 -23.33 14.47
CA GLN A 50 -7.97 -24.69 14.09
C GLN A 50 -6.91 -25.72 14.50
N ALA A 51 -5.63 -25.44 14.26
CA ALA A 51 -4.51 -26.32 14.59
C ALA A 51 -4.41 -26.58 16.10
N LEU A 52 -4.62 -25.54 16.91
CA LEU A 52 -4.61 -25.63 18.37
C LEU A 52 -5.77 -26.49 18.87
N GLY A 53 -6.94 -26.38 18.26
CA GLY A 53 -8.10 -27.20 18.58
C GLY A 53 -7.93 -28.69 18.25
N SER A 54 -7.08 -29.02 17.27
CA SER A 54 -6.81 -30.39 16.83
C SER A 54 -5.45 -30.95 17.29
N ASP A 55 -4.67 -30.19 18.07
CA ASP A 55 -3.28 -30.49 18.46
C ASP A 55 -2.35 -30.83 17.27
N ASP A 56 -2.61 -30.21 16.12
CA ASP A 56 -1.80 -30.42 14.91
C ASP A 56 -0.54 -29.55 14.96
N ARG A 57 0.53 -30.14 15.49
CA ARG A 57 1.81 -29.47 15.69
C ARG A 57 2.43 -28.94 14.40
N GLU A 58 2.26 -29.63 13.27
CA GLU A 58 2.82 -29.18 12.00
C GLU A 58 2.09 -27.92 11.52
N LEU A 59 0.76 -27.93 11.60
CA LEU A 59 -0.07 -26.80 11.21
C LEU A 59 0.13 -25.58 12.13
N ILE A 60 0.36 -25.80 13.42
CA ILE A 60 0.75 -24.74 14.38
C ILE A 60 2.04 -24.07 13.92
N ILE A 61 3.09 -24.85 13.65
CA ILE A 61 4.40 -24.31 13.25
C ILE A 61 4.30 -23.59 11.90
N ALA A 62 3.57 -24.16 10.93
CA ALA A 62 3.36 -23.54 9.63
C ALA A 62 2.65 -22.18 9.75
N SER A 63 1.59 -22.12 10.56
CA SER A 63 0.83 -20.88 10.79
C SER A 63 1.67 -19.80 11.45
N LEU A 64 2.46 -20.16 12.48
CA LEU A 64 3.38 -19.23 13.15
C LEU A 64 4.47 -18.71 12.22
N LYS A 65 5.03 -19.56 11.35
CA LYS A 65 5.99 -19.14 10.33
C LYS A 65 5.38 -18.15 9.33
N GLY A 66 4.15 -18.41 8.87
CA GLY A 66 3.43 -17.50 7.99
C GLY A 66 3.21 -16.13 8.61
N ILE A 67 2.72 -16.10 9.86
CA ILE A 67 2.56 -14.86 10.64
C ILE A 67 3.90 -14.13 10.76
N SER A 68 4.96 -14.84 11.19
CA SER A 68 6.29 -14.28 11.37
C SER A 68 6.83 -13.65 10.08
N SER A 69 6.65 -14.33 8.95
CA SER A 69 7.11 -13.84 7.64
C SER A 69 6.43 -12.52 7.26
N ILE A 70 5.13 -12.40 7.50
CA ILE A 70 4.40 -11.16 7.20
C ILE A 70 4.87 -10.05 8.13
N VAL A 71 4.89 -10.28 9.45
CA VAL A 71 5.22 -9.21 10.42
C VAL A 71 6.68 -8.77 10.36
N SER A 72 7.60 -9.63 9.89
CA SER A 72 9.02 -9.26 9.72
C SER A 72 9.28 -8.38 8.50
N GLN A 73 8.39 -8.38 7.52
CA GLN A 73 8.54 -7.58 6.30
C GLN A 73 8.05 -6.14 6.51
N ASN A 74 8.79 -5.18 5.95
CA ASN A 74 8.36 -3.79 5.90
C ASN A 74 7.24 -3.63 4.85
N PRO A 75 6.00 -3.28 5.24
CA PRO A 75 4.90 -3.11 4.28
C PRO A 75 5.15 -1.99 3.25
N LEU A 76 6.08 -1.07 3.53
CA LEU A 76 6.33 0.13 2.73
C LEU A 76 7.68 0.08 2.01
N GLU A 77 8.28 -1.10 1.85
CA GLU A 77 9.61 -1.24 1.23
C GLU A 77 9.69 -0.59 -0.14
N SER A 78 8.71 -0.85 -1.02
CA SER A 78 8.63 -0.22 -2.36
C SER A 78 7.86 1.10 -2.38
N PHE A 79 7.34 1.58 -1.24
CA PHE A 79 6.51 2.79 -1.23
C PHE A 79 7.32 4.05 -1.59
N ALA A 80 8.59 4.10 -1.19
CA ALA A 80 9.48 5.20 -1.55
C ALA A 80 9.70 5.29 -3.06
N GLU A 81 9.93 4.15 -3.72
CA GLU A 81 10.10 4.07 -5.19
C GLU A 81 8.81 4.44 -5.91
N PHE A 82 7.67 3.96 -5.39
CA PHE A 82 6.35 4.37 -5.87
C PHE A 82 6.16 5.89 -5.80
N THR A 83 6.47 6.53 -4.67
CA THR A 83 6.33 8.00 -4.56
C THR A 83 7.25 8.75 -5.50
N LYS A 84 8.47 8.25 -5.76
CA LYS A 84 9.40 8.86 -6.73
C LYS A 84 8.85 8.82 -8.15
N ALA A 85 8.32 7.67 -8.58
CA ALA A 85 7.68 7.54 -9.89
C ALA A 85 6.43 8.44 -10.03
N LEU A 86 5.72 8.72 -8.92
CA LEU A 86 4.61 9.68 -8.93
C LEU A 86 5.06 11.15 -8.97
N ASP A 87 6.27 11.44 -8.52
CA ASP A 87 6.84 12.79 -8.52
C ASP A 87 7.51 13.15 -9.85
N ASN A 88 7.84 12.16 -10.67
CA ASN A 88 8.65 12.33 -11.87
C ASN A 88 7.91 11.82 -13.11
N ASP A 89 7.37 12.75 -13.91
CA ASP A 89 6.60 12.46 -15.13
C ASP A 89 7.43 11.68 -16.19
N ASP A 90 8.76 11.65 -16.07
CA ASP A 90 9.69 10.97 -16.99
C ASP A 90 10.22 9.60 -16.47
N GLU A 91 9.85 9.19 -15.25
CA GLU A 91 10.40 7.99 -14.60
C GLU A 91 9.42 6.81 -14.68
N VAL A 92 9.84 5.73 -15.34
CA VAL A 92 9.03 4.50 -15.44
C VAL A 92 9.24 3.66 -14.17
N LEU A 93 8.14 3.38 -13.47
CA LEU A 93 8.16 2.50 -12.31
C LEU A 93 8.50 1.05 -12.74
N ASN A 94 9.73 0.63 -12.46
CA ASN A 94 10.13 -0.77 -12.60
C ASN A 94 9.88 -1.47 -11.26
N LEU A 95 8.88 -2.34 -11.21
CA LEU A 95 8.62 -3.21 -10.07
C LEU A 95 9.21 -4.58 -10.39
N ASP A 96 10.31 -4.93 -9.73
CA ASP A 96 10.84 -6.30 -9.75
C ASP A 96 9.93 -7.15 -8.84
N PHE A 97 9.06 -7.96 -9.45
CA PHE A 97 8.19 -8.91 -8.74
C PHE A 97 8.86 -10.27 -8.56
#